data_AF-A0A2G5VB00-F1
#
_entry.id   AF-A0A2G5VB00-F1
#
_cell.length_a   1.000
_cell.length_b   1.000
_cell.length_c   1.000
_cell.angle_alpha   90.00
_cell.angle_beta   90.00
_cell.angle_gamma   90.00
#
_symmetry.space_group_name_H-M   'P 1'
#
loop_
_entity.id
_entity.type
_entity.pdbx_description
1 polymer ?
#
loop_
_entity_poly.entity_id
_entity_poly.type
_entity_poly.pdbx_seq_one_letter_code
_entity_poly.pdbx_strand_id
1 'polypeptide(L)' 'MYDAKTAIRRCEEFLLEKSKSSMKIKFAWAVKYNLDALKKKCLSELKTAAEIRELVPQNAHDFGPDVWKELFLKAYSSQ' A
#
# COMPACT_ATOMS: atom_id res chain seq x y z
N MET A 1 18.77 -9.68 7.87
CA MET A 1 17.32 -9.52 8.14
C MET A 1 16.84 -10.80 8.80
N TYR A 2 16.23 -10.72 9.98
CA TYR A 2 15.65 -11.91 10.63
C TYR A 2 14.53 -12.47 9.74
N ASP A 3 14.56 -13.78 9.45
CA ASP A 3 13.54 -14.44 8.63
C ASP A 3 12.26 -14.65 9.45
N ALA A 4 11.58 -13.53 9.75
CA ALA A 4 10.38 -13.48 10.57
C ALA A 4 9.10 -13.57 9.72
N LYS A 5 9.09 -14.45 8.72
CA LYS A 5 7.97 -14.67 7.79
C LYS A 5 6.63 -14.83 8.51
N THR A 6 6.60 -15.57 9.63
CA THR A 6 5.38 -15.77 10.42
C THR A 6 4.87 -14.48 11.05
N ALA A 7 5.77 -13.61 11.52
CA ALA A 7 5.37 -12.32 12.08
C ALA A 7 4.85 -11.38 10.99
N ILE A 8 5.54 -11.31 9.85
CA ILE A 8 5.12 -10.52 8.67
C ILE A 8 3.72 -10.96 8.23
N ARG A 9 3.49 -12.27 8.06
CA ARG A 9 2.20 -12.80 7.63
C ARG A 9 1.07 -12.44 8.61
N ARG A 10 1.31 -12.58 9.92
CA ARG A 10 0.33 -12.19 10.95
C ARG A 10 0.05 -10.69 10.95
N CYS A 11 1.06 -9.86 10.70
CA CYS A 11 0.89 -8.42 10.55
C CYS A 11 0.04 -8.10 9.32
N GLU A 12 0.29 -8.73 8.17
CA GLU A 12 -0.53 -8.57 6.96
C GLU A 12 -1.98 -8.99 7.21
N GLU A 13 -2.22 -10.17 7.79
CA GLU A 13 -3.55 -10.65 8.17
C GLU A 13 -4.27 -9.65 9.10
N PHE A 14 -3.57 -9.12 10.12
CA PHE A 14 -4.13 -8.13 11.04
C PHE A 14 -4.48 -6.81 10.33
N LEU A 15 -3.58 -6.30 9.49
CA LEU A 15 -3.79 -5.04 8.75
C LEU A 15 -4.92 -5.16 7.73
N LEU A 16 -5.12 -6.34 7.17
CA LEU A 16 -6.18 -6.63 6.22
C LEU A 16 -7.55 -6.85 6.87
N GLU A 17 -7.62 -7.63 7.94
CA GLU A 17 -8.90 -8.11 8.48
C GLU A 17 -9.37 -7.34 9.71
N LYS A 18 -8.45 -6.87 10.56
CA LYS A 18 -8.78 -6.37 11.90
C LYS A 18 -8.51 -4.88 12.08
N SER A 19 -7.60 -4.33 11.28
CA SER A 19 -7.22 -2.93 11.41
C SER A 19 -8.30 -1.96 10.89
N LYS A 20 -8.73 -1.05 11.78
CA LYS A 20 -9.56 0.12 11.46
C LYS A 20 -8.75 1.29 10.84
N SER A 21 -7.48 1.07 10.48
CA SER A 21 -6.66 2.11 9.85
C SER A 21 -7.19 2.47 8.46
N SER A 22 -6.98 3.72 8.04
CA SER A 22 -7.32 4.16 6.69
C SER A 22 -6.44 3.48 5.64
N MET A 23 -6.95 3.42 4.40
CA MET A 23 -6.22 2.86 3.25
C MET A 23 -4.84 3.51 3.07
N LYS A 24 -4.76 4.83 3.27
CA LYS A 24 -3.50 5.61 3.24
C LYS A 24 -2.44 5.05 4.18
N ILE A 25 -2.81 4.78 5.43
CA ILE A 25 -1.87 4.28 6.43
C ILE A 25 -1.46 2.84 6.10
N LYS A 26 -2.41 1.99 5.69
CA LYS A 26 -2.14 0.60 5.29
C LYS A 26 -1.17 0.55 4.11
N PHE A 27 -1.40 1.37 3.09
CA PHE A 27 -0.53 1.44 1.91
C PHE A 27 0.86 1.98 2.24
N ALA A 28 0.96 3.04 3.05
CA ALA A 28 2.24 3.58 3.48
C ALA A 28 3.07 2.56 4.26
N TRP A 29 2.45 1.79 5.16
CA TRP A 29 3.13 0.68 5.84
C TRP A 29 3.50 -0.46 4.91
N ALA A 30 2.64 -0.78 3.94
CA ALA A 30 2.94 -1.81 2.96
C ALA A 30 4.19 -1.48 2.14
N VAL A 31 4.32 -0.23 1.72
CA VAL A 31 5.50 0.28 1.00
C VAL A 31 6.72 0.32 1.92
N LYS A 32 6.60 0.88 3.13
CA LYS A 32 7.73 1.07 4.05
C LYS A 32 8.34 -0.25 4.54
N TYR A 33 7.52 -1.27 4.75
CA TYR A 33 7.94 -2.57 5.28
C TYR A 33 7.96 -3.68 4.23
N ASN A 34 7.79 -3.37 2.94
CA ASN A 34 7.72 -4.34 1.85
C ASN A 34 6.71 -5.47 2.12
N LEU A 35 5.50 -5.11 2.53
CA LEU A 35 4.39 -6.06 2.74
C LEU A 35 3.65 -6.26 1.42
N ASP A 36 4.15 -7.15 0.56
CA ASP A 36 3.66 -7.33 -0.81
C ASP A 36 2.18 -7.71 -0.88
N ALA A 37 1.68 -8.55 0.03
CA ALA A 37 0.28 -8.97 -0.01
C ALA A 37 -0.65 -7.81 0.36
N LEU A 38 -0.26 -7.02 1.36
CA LEU A 38 -0.98 -5.81 1.74
C LEU A 38 -0.95 -4.77 0.63
N LYS A 39 0.22 -4.54 0.01
CA LYS A 39 0.40 -3.57 -1.09
C LYS A 39 -0.51 -3.93 -2.27
N LYS A 40 -0.49 -5.20 -2.71
CA LYS A 40 -1.33 -5.67 -3.83
C LYS A 40 -2.82 -5.52 -3.52
N LYS A 41 -3.25 -5.86 -2.31
CA LYS A 41 -4.65 -5.71 -1.91
C LYS A 41 -5.09 -4.24 -1.89
N CYS A 42 -4.29 -3.34 -1.31
CA CYS A 42 -4.55 -1.90 -1.37
C CYS A 42 -4.68 -1.41 -2.81
N LEU A 43 -3.74 -1.76 -3.71
CA LEU A 43 -3.81 -1.36 -5.13
C LEU A 43 -5.00 -1.97 -5.88
N SER A 44 -5.50 -3.13 -5.45
CA SER A 44 -6.67 -3.78 -6.04
C SER A 44 -7.97 -3.11 -5.59
N GLU A 45 -8.00 -2.60 -4.36
CA GLU A 45 -9.16 -1.90 -3.79
C GLU A 45 -9.28 -0.44 -4.28
N LEU A 46 -8.19 0.17 -4.74
CA LEU A 46 -8.22 1.49 -5.41
C LEU A 46 -9.00 1.41 -6.71
N LYS A 47 -10.11 2.14 -6.78
CA LYS A 47 -10.97 2.21 -7.97
C LYS A 47 -10.93 3.59 -8.62
N THR A 48 -10.75 4.65 -7.82
CA THR A 48 -10.89 6.03 -8.28
C THR A 48 -9.59 6.83 -8.15
N ALA A 49 -9.43 7.84 -9.01
CA ALA A 49 -8.31 8.78 -8.94
C ALA A 49 -8.29 9.59 -7.62
N ALA A 50 -9.46 9.79 -6.99
CA ALA A 50 -9.56 10.46 -5.70
C ALA A 50 -8.88 9.65 -4.58
N GLU A 51 -9.14 8.34 -4.52
CA GLU A 51 -8.49 7.46 -3.53
C GLU A 51 -6.97 7.41 -3.75
N ILE A 52 -6.51 7.40 -5.00
CA ILE A 52 -5.07 7.45 -5.33
C ILE A 52 -4.46 8.75 -4.81
N ARG A 53 -5.16 9.89 -4.97
CA ARG A 53 -4.70 11.19 -4.44
C ARG A 53 -4.61 11.18 -2.92
N GLU A 54 -5.49 10.46 -2.22
CA GLU A 54 -5.39 10.31 -0.76
C GLU A 54 -4.17 9.50 -0.31
N LEU A 55 -3.74 8.52 -1.11
CA LEU A 55 -2.55 7.70 -0.83
C LEU A 55 -1.23 8.47 -0.96
N VAL A 56 -1.22 9.56 -1.74
CA VAL A 56 -0.01 10.36 -1.97
C VAL A 56 0.56 10.85 -0.62
N PRO A 57 1.84 10.56 -0.33
CA PRO A 57 2.51 10.99 0.88
C PRO A 57 2.76 12.50 0.80
N GLN A 58 2.97 13.14 1.96
CA GLN A 58 3.34 14.55 1.98
C GLN A 58 4.74 14.79 1.38
N ASN A 59 5.66 13.83 1.56
CA ASN A 59 6.98 13.85 0.95
C ASN A 59 7.05 12.84 -0.20
N ALA A 60 7.40 13.30 -1.41
CA ALA A 60 7.49 12.45 -2.58
C ALA A 60 8.55 11.34 -2.46
N HIS A 61 9.56 11.53 -1.60
CA HIS A 61 10.63 10.56 -1.34
C HIS A 61 10.22 9.41 -0.43
N ASP A 62 9.05 9.48 0.23
CA ASP A 62 8.55 8.38 1.08
C ASP A 62 8.23 7.14 0.25
N PHE A 63 7.93 7.33 -1.04
CA PHE A 63 7.68 6.26 -1.99
C PHE A 63 8.82 6.16 -3.01
N GLY A 64 9.25 4.92 -3.26
CA GLY A 64 10.21 4.63 -4.32
C GLY A 64 9.62 4.84 -5.71
N PRO A 65 10.48 4.96 -6.75
CA PRO A 65 10.05 5.17 -8.13
C PRO A 65 9.13 4.06 -8.65
N ASP A 66 9.31 2.81 -8.22
CA ASP A 66 8.44 1.69 -8.60
C ASP A 66 7.01 1.86 -8.08
N VAL A 67 6.87 2.36 -6.84
CA VAL A 67 5.56 2.62 -6.24
C VAL A 67 4.85 3.76 -6.96
N TRP A 68 5.58 4.82 -7.31
CA TRP A 68 5.06 5.92 -8.11
C TRP A 68 4.60 5.47 -9.50
N LYS A 69 5.39 4.61 -10.15
CA LYS A 69 5.01 4.01 -11.44
C LYS A 69 3.72 3.21 -11.33
N GLU A 70 3.58 2.37 -10.30
CA GLU A 70 2.36 1.58 -10.07
C GLU A 70 1.13 2.47 -9.81
N LEU A 71 1.26 3.48 -8.95
CA LEU A 71 0.17 4.43 -8.66
C LEU A 71 -0.25 5.20 -9.93
N PHE A 72 0.73 5.63 -10.73
CA PHE A 72 0.47 6.35 -11.99
C PHE A 72 -0.26 5.46 -13.00
N LEU A 73 0.20 4.22 -13.20
CA LEU A 73 -0.44 3.26 -14.09
C LEU A 73 -1.87 2.93 -13.64
N LYS A 74 -2.08 2.80 -12.32
CA LYS A 74 -3.40 2.56 -11.75
C LYS A 74 -4.34 3.75 -11.99
N ALA A 75 -3.86 4.98 -11.80
CA ALA A 75 -4.65 6.18 -12.05
C ALA A 75 -5.10 6.29 -13.51
N TYR A 76 -4.25 5.87 -14.45
CA TYR A 76 -4.57 5.88 -15.88
C TYR A 76 -5.46 4.71 -16.32
N SER A 77 -5.30 3.54 -15.68
CA SER A 77 -6.08 2.33 -16.01
C SER A 77 -7.49 2.33 -15.41
N SER A 78 -7.77 3.23 -14.46
CA SER A 78 -9.10 3.46 -13.87
C SER A 78 -9.94 4.49 -14.67
N GLN A 79 -9.47 4.93 -15.84
CA GLN A 79 -10.16 5.87 -16.73
C GLN A 79 -10.91 5.16 -17.86
#